data_AF-A0A069PQA4-F1
#
_entry.id   AF-A0A069PQA4-F1
#
_cell.length_a   1.000
_cell.length_b   1.000
_cell.length_c   1.000
_cell.angle_alpha   90.00
_cell.angle_beta   90.00
_cell.angle_gamma   90.00
#
_symmetry.space_group_name_H-M   'P 1'
#
loop_
_entity.id
_entity.type
_entity.pdbx_description
1 polymer ?
#
loop_
_entity_poly.entity_id
_entity_poly.type
_entity_poly.pdbx_seq_one_letter_code
_entity_poly.pdbx_strand_id
1 'polypeptide(L)'
;MHRDLTIGDYVVAIRAELKCLVSPDVVTGYTVSFSIRRIDGNFLPDNVLAETSEEIAPKNHYFSSVKTALDAGEQEARVRIGDIEARRGIS
;
A
#
# COMPACT_ATOMS: atom_id res chain seq x y z
N MET A 1 3.71 0.46 12.14
CA MET A 1 3.33 -0.96 12.08
C MET A 1 3.58 -1.45 10.65
N HIS A 2 3.89 -2.74 10.46
CA HIS A 2 4.40 -3.23 9.19
C HIS A 2 3.87 -4.64 8.86
N ARG A 3 3.62 -4.93 7.58
CA ARG A 3 3.25 -6.25 7.06
C ARG A 3 3.92 -6.47 5.71
N ASP A 4 4.79 -7.46 5.62
CA ASP A 4 5.30 -7.97 4.34
C ASP A 4 4.47 -9.17 3.88
N LEU A 5 4.15 -9.22 2.60
CA LEU A 5 3.45 -10.35 2.01
C LEU A 5 3.81 -10.55 0.54
N THR A 6 3.59 -11.77 0.07
CA THR A 6 3.80 -12.15 -1.34
C THR A 6 2.45 -12.30 -2.03
N ILE A 7 2.30 -11.66 -3.19
CA ILE A 7 1.13 -11.80 -4.07
C ILE A 7 1.64 -12.18 -5.45
N GLY A 8 1.47 -13.45 -5.85
CA GLY A 8 2.04 -13.96 -7.10
C GLY A 8 3.56 -13.76 -7.14
N ASP A 9 4.04 -13.11 -8.19
CA ASP A 9 5.47 -12.82 -8.41
C ASP A 9 5.95 -11.51 -7.75
N TYR A 10 5.16 -10.93 -6.84
CA TYR A 10 5.41 -9.64 -6.22
C TYR A 10 5.60 -9.75 -4.71
N VAL A 11 6.55 -8.96 -4.20
CA VAL A 11 6.68 -8.65 -2.78
C VAL A 11 5.99 -7.32 -2.52
N VAL A 12 5.13 -7.29 -1.52
CA VAL A 12 4.43 -6.09 -1.05
C VAL A 12 4.81 -5.82 0.39
N ALA A 13 5.33 -4.63 0.63
CA ALA A 13 5.69 -4.14 1.95
C ALA A 13 4.68 -3.05 2.37
N ILE A 14 3.84 -3.31 3.36
CA ILE A 14 2.75 -2.43 3.78
C ILE A 14 3.07 -1.80 5.13
N ARG A 15 3.01 -0.47 5.19
CA ARG A 15 3.30 0.31 6.39
C ARG A 15 2.06 1.05 6.84
N ALA A 16 1.64 0.83 8.08
CA ALA A 16 0.62 1.63 8.75
C ALA A 16 1.28 2.61 9.73
N GLU A 17 0.92 3.89 9.63
CA GLU A 17 1.43 4.98 10.45
C GLU A 17 0.32 5.58 11.30
N LEU A 18 0.61 5.85 12.58
CA LEU A 18 -0.32 6.55 13.47
C LEU A 18 -0.30 8.06 13.15
N LYS A 19 -1.47 8.66 12.98
CA LYS A 19 -1.66 10.10 12.85
C LYS A 19 -2.48 10.62 14.03
N CYS A 20 -2.04 11.75 14.57
CA CYS A 20 -2.75 12.51 15.60
C CYS A 20 -2.87 13.95 15.11
N LEU A 21 -4.08 14.45 14.92
CA LEU A 21 -4.31 15.88 14.66
C LEU A 21 -4.29 16.63 16.00
N VAL A 22 -3.39 17.60 16.13
CA VAL A 22 -3.17 18.38 17.36
C VAL A 22 -4.17 19.54 17.39
N SER A 23 -5.42 19.25 17.74
CA SER A 23 -6.56 20.18 17.83
C SER A 23 -7.59 19.59 18.82
N PRO A 24 -8.49 20.37 19.48
CA PRO A 24 -9.13 19.91 20.73
C PRO A 24 -10.06 18.69 20.60
N ASP A 25 -10.41 18.28 19.38
CA ASP A 25 -11.12 17.03 19.06
C ASP A 25 -10.16 16.00 18.43
N VAL A 26 -9.25 15.44 19.23
CA VAL A 26 -8.17 14.55 18.76
C VAL A 26 -8.75 13.30 18.08
N VAL A 27 -8.80 13.30 16.75
CA VAL A 27 -9.01 12.08 15.95
C VAL A 27 -7.67 11.38 15.83
N THR A 28 -7.47 10.32 16.63
CA THR A 28 -6.36 9.38 16.46
C THR A 28 -6.74 8.27 15.49
N GLY A 29 -5.88 7.98 14.53
CA GLY A 29 -6.04 6.77 13.73
C GLY A 29 -4.84 6.51 12.85
N TYR A 30 -5.00 5.62 11.88
CA TYR A 30 -3.91 5.15 11.05
C TYR A 30 -4.08 5.57 9.59
N THR A 31 -2.97 5.84 8.93
CA THR A 31 -2.86 5.86 7.48
C THR A 31 -2.05 4.65 7.04
N VAL A 32 -2.14 4.28 5.76
CA VAL A 32 -1.37 3.16 5.21
C VAL A 32 -0.71 3.55 3.90
N SER A 33 0.49 3.04 3.67
CA SER A 33 1.15 3.05 2.36
C SER A 33 1.74 1.67 2.09
N PHE A 34 2.06 1.38 0.83
CA PHE A 34 2.72 0.15 0.46
C PHE A 34 3.75 0.36 -0.65
N SER A 35 4.71 -0.56 -0.74
CA SER A 35 5.62 -0.66 -1.89
C SER A 35 5.54 -2.04 -2.53
N ILE A 36 5.52 -2.09 -3.85
CA ILE A 36 5.49 -3.31 -4.66
C ILE A 36 6.82 -3.43 -5.40
N ARG A 37 7.40 -4.63 -5.41
CA ARG A 37 8.54 -5.00 -6.27
C ARG A 37 8.42 -6.44 -6.74
N ARG A 38 9.07 -6.80 -7.85
CA ARG A 38 9.11 -8.21 -8.29
C ARG A 38 10.04 -9.04 -7.41
N ILE A 39 9.70 -10.31 -7.23
CA ILE A 39 10.51 -11.29 -6.48
C ILE A 39 11.81 -11.60 -7.21
N ASP A 40 11.73 -11.70 -8.54
CA ASP A 40 12.87 -12.03 -9.42
C ASP A 40 13.87 -10.88 -9.60
N GLY A 41 13.59 -9.72 -9.02
CA GLY A 41 14.44 -8.52 -9.10
C GLY A 41 14.35 -7.78 -10.44
N ASN A 42 13.47 -8.20 -11.35
CA ASN A 42 13.24 -7.48 -12.60
C ASN A 42 12.43 -6.20 -12.36
N PHE A 43 12.55 -5.27 -13.32
CA PHE A 43 11.78 -4.03 -13.33
C PHE A 43 10.28 -4.30 -13.49
N LEU A 44 9.49 -3.44 -12.85
CA LEU A 44 8.07 -3.22 -13.14
C LEU A 44 7.92 -2.49 -14.49
N PRO A 45 6.69 -2.35 -15.02
CA PRO A 45 6.39 -1.41 -16.10
C PRO A 45 6.97 -0.02 -15.80
N ASP A 46 7.28 0.74 -16.85
CA ASP A 46 7.94 2.05 -16.76
C ASP A 46 9.40 2.01 -16.26
N ASN A 47 10.02 0.82 -16.27
CA ASN A 47 11.42 0.60 -15.95
C ASN A 47 11.82 1.01 -14.52
N VAL A 48 10.91 0.79 -13.55
CA VAL A 48 11.15 1.05 -12.13
C VAL A 48 11.34 -0.26 -11.35
N LEU A 49 12.27 -0.28 -10.38
CA LEU A 49 12.53 -1.49 -9.56
C LEU A 49 11.45 -1.74 -8.51
N ALA A 50 10.79 -0.68 -8.05
CA ALA A 50 9.70 -0.74 -7.09
C ALA A 50 8.75 0.45 -7.33
N GLU A 51 7.47 0.22 -7.07
CA GLU A 51 6.42 1.25 -7.08
C GLU A 51 5.95 1.46 -5.64
N THR A 52 5.89 2.71 -5.17
CA THR A 52 5.42 3.05 -3.83
C THR A 52 4.13 3.85 -3.94
N SER A 53 3.13 3.48 -3.14
CA SER A 53 1.86 4.19 -3.09
C SER A 53 2.01 5.53 -2.38
N GLU A 54 1.12 6.46 -2.69
CA GLU A 54 0.84 7.58 -1.79
C GLU A 54 0.21 7.08 -0.48
N GLU A 55 0.04 7.99 0.47
CA GLU A 55 -0.66 7.70 1.71
C GLU A 55 -2.16 7.48 1.46
N ILE A 56 -2.67 6.36 1.96
CA ILE A 56 -4.06 5.94 1.81
C ILE A 56 -4.76 6.11 3.17
N ALA A 57 -5.91 6.79 3.12
CA ALA A 57 -6.82 6.96 4.24
C ALA A 57 -8.26 7.12 3.73
N PRO A 58 -9.28 6.82 4.56
CA PRO A 58 -10.66 7.18 4.26
C PRO A 58 -10.81 8.69 3.97
N LYS A 59 -11.68 9.06 3.01
CA LYS A 59 -11.82 10.44 2.48
C LYS A 59 -11.90 11.57 3.50
N ASN A 60 -12.37 11.31 4.72
CA ASN A 60 -12.55 12.33 5.76
C ASN A 60 -11.91 11.96 7.12
N HIS A 61 -11.28 10.79 7.26
CA HIS A 61 -10.81 10.27 8.54
C HIS A 61 -9.59 9.36 8.40
N TYR A 62 -9.08 8.88 9.52
CA TYR A 62 -8.07 7.83 9.58
C TYR A 62 -8.71 6.46 9.79
N PHE A 63 -7.98 5.39 9.48
CA PHE A 63 -8.39 4.05 9.87
C PHE A 63 -8.42 3.95 11.41
N SER A 64 -9.49 3.38 11.95
CA SER A 64 -9.66 3.26 13.42
C SER A 64 -8.73 2.25 14.07
N SER A 65 -8.13 1.35 13.28
CA SER A 65 -7.18 0.36 13.79
C SER A 65 -6.07 0.05 12.78
N VAL A 66 -4.93 -0.40 13.30
CA VAL A 66 -3.81 -0.91 12.50
C VAL A 66 -4.26 -2.03 11.57
N LYS A 67 -5.12 -2.94 12.05
CA LYS A 67 -5.61 -4.07 11.26
C LYS A 67 -6.37 -3.57 10.04
N THR A 68 -7.32 -2.64 10.23
CA THR A 68 -8.12 -2.08 9.14
C THR A 68 -7.24 -1.34 8.13
N ALA A 69 -6.23 -0.61 8.60
CA ALA A 69 -5.27 0.07 7.74
C ALA A 69 -4.45 -0.92 6.89
N LEU A 70 -3.88 -1.95 7.52
CA LEU A 70 -3.09 -2.96 6.81
C LEU A 70 -3.93 -3.78 5.83
N ASP A 71 -5.18 -4.12 6.20
CA ASP A 71 -6.09 -4.86 5.31
C ASP A 71 -6.50 -4.01 4.10
N ALA A 72 -6.70 -2.70 4.28
CA ALA A 72 -6.92 -1.77 3.17
C ALA A 72 -5.68 -1.64 2.27
N GLY A 73 -4.47 -1.55 2.85
CA GLY A 73 -3.22 -1.54 2.10
C GLY A 73 -3.01 -2.81 1.28
N GLU A 74 -3.39 -3.98 1.82
CA GLU A 74 -3.32 -5.24 1.08
C GLU A 74 -4.30 -5.27 -0.09
N GLN A 75 -5.54 -4.84 0.13
CA GLN A 75 -6.55 -4.79 -0.92
C GLN A 75 -6.14 -3.87 -2.07
N GLU A 76 -5.63 -2.67 -1.77
CA GLU A 76 -5.16 -1.73 -2.78
C GLU A 76 -3.92 -2.25 -3.51
N ALA A 77 -2.98 -2.88 -2.80
CA ALA A 77 -1.82 -3.51 -3.42
C ALA A 77 -2.21 -4.62 -4.42
N ARG A 78 -3.24 -5.42 -4.09
CA ARG A 78 -3.78 -6.44 -5.02
C ARG A 78 -4.35 -5.82 -6.29
N VAL A 79 -5.09 -4.71 -6.16
CA VAL A 79 -5.60 -3.95 -7.32
C VAL A 79 -4.44 -3.45 -8.16
N ARG A 80 -3.44 -2.81 -7.54
CA ARG A 80 -2.28 -2.26 -8.25
C ARG A 80 -1.46 -3.32 -8.98
N ILE A 81 -1.30 -4.51 -8.40
CA ILE A 81 -0.67 -5.65 -9.07
C ILE A 81 -1.46 -6.06 -10.31
N GLY A 82 -2.79 -6.08 -10.23
CA GLY A 82 -3.64 -6.32 -11.40
C GLY A 82 -3.37 -5.34 -12.54
N ASP A 83 -3.23 -4.05 -12.22
CA ASP A 83 -2.91 -3.00 -13.20
C ASP A 83 -1.49 -3.14 -13.77
N ILE A 84 -0.52 -3.54 -12.95
CA ILE A 84 0.85 -3.82 -13.38
C ILE A 84 0.85 -4.99 -14.39
N GLU A 85 0.16 -6.08 -14.07
CA GLU A 85 0.06 -7.25 -14.94
C GLU A 85 -0.67 -6.93 -16.25
N ALA A 86 -1.76 -6.16 -16.19
CA ALA A 86 -2.47 -5.71 -17.38
C ALA A 86 -1.56 -4.89 -18.32
N ARG A 87 -0.71 -4.00 -17.78
CA ARG A 87 0.26 -3.24 -18.57
C ARG A 87 1.34 -4.13 -19.21
N ARG A 88 1.78 -5.20 -18.53
CA ARG A 88 2.77 -6.14 -19.07
C ARG A 88 2.22 -7.00 -20.21
N GLY A 89 0.97 -7.42 -20.15
CA GLY A 89 0.33 -8.24 -21.19
C GLY A 89 0.02 -7.50 -22.51
N ILE A 90 0.17 -6.17 -22.52
CA ILE A 90 -0.04 -5.31 -23.71
C ILE A 90 1.30 -5.00 -24.43
N SER A 91 2.45 -5.36 -23.84
CA SER A 91 3.79 -5.15 -24.42
C SER A 91 4.27 -6.31 -25.28
#